data_AF-A0A3M8APW4-F1
#
_entry.id   AF-A0A3M8APW4-F1
#
_cell.length_a   1.000
_cell.length_b   1.000
_cell.length_c   1.000
_cell.angle_alpha   90.00
_cell.angle_beta   90.00
_cell.angle_gamma   90.00
#
_symmetry.space_group_name_H-M   'P 1'
#
loop_
_entity.id
_entity.type
_entity.pdbx_description
1 polymer ?
#
loop_
_entity_poly.entity_id
_entity_poly.type
_entity_poly.pdbx_seq_one_letter_code
_entity_poly.pdbx_strand_id
1 'polypeptide(L)'
;MRKRTDYEYIKSYFSENGYKLLTAEYKNQKQKLNLICPNGHSYTVTFNNFKRGDRCNKCSGKRQRFTKSEVNQWFEDRYCKLITEEYLNQRQLLEYQCKCGKLLKNTFQRLRNFCKDPYCLDCRRNDTKEQRRIDAEELMSKIWF
;
A
#
# COMPACT_ATOMS: atom_id res chain seq x y z
N MET A 1 -13.12 -16.40 34.47
CA MET A 1 -12.01 -17.17 33.85
C MET A 1 -12.04 -17.02 32.33
N ARG A 2 -10.93 -16.66 31.68
CA ARG A 2 -10.84 -16.68 30.20
C ARG A 2 -10.70 -18.14 29.76
N LYS A 3 -11.67 -18.67 29.00
CA LYS A 3 -11.55 -20.00 28.36
C LYS A 3 -10.38 -19.95 27.38
N ARG A 4 -9.37 -20.82 27.58
CA ARG A 4 -8.32 -21.05 26.59
C ARG A 4 -8.97 -21.73 25.39
N THR A 5 -8.73 -21.20 24.20
CA THR A 5 -9.18 -21.84 22.96
C THR A 5 -8.31 -23.09 22.76
N ASP A 6 -8.96 -24.24 22.63
CA ASP A 6 -8.28 -25.52 22.45
C ASP A 6 -7.64 -25.63 21.06
N TYR A 7 -6.50 -26.32 20.96
CA TYR A 7 -5.76 -26.46 19.70
C TYR A 7 -6.56 -27.25 18.66
N GLU A 8 -7.25 -28.32 19.09
CA GLU A 8 -8.05 -29.14 18.18
C GLU A 8 -9.20 -28.35 17.58
N TYR A 9 -9.88 -27.52 18.37
CA TYR A 9 -10.90 -26.60 17.86
C TYR A 9 -10.35 -25.62 16.82
N ILE A 10 -9.14 -25.09 17.02
CA ILE A 10 -8.51 -24.17 16.07
C ILE A 10 -8.19 -24.89 14.76
N LYS A 11 -7.64 -26.11 14.86
CA LYS A 11 -7.28 -26.95 13.72
C LYS A 11 -8.51 -27.36 12.91
N SER A 12 -9.60 -27.75 13.56
CA SER A 12 -10.87 -28.07 12.89
C SER A 12 -11.45 -26.82 12.21
N TYR A 13 -11.47 -25.68 12.90
CA TYR A 13 -12.00 -24.42 12.37
C TYR A 13 -11.27 -23.97 11.08
N PHE A 14 -9.94 -24.08 11.04
CA PHE A 14 -9.19 -23.77 9.82
C PHE A 14 -9.50 -24.75 8.70
N SER A 15 -9.57 -26.05 9.01
CA SER A 15 -9.83 -27.11 8.04
C SER A 15 -11.22 -26.99 7.42
N GLU A 16 -12.25 -26.70 8.22
CA GLU A 16 -13.63 -26.41 7.77
C GLU A 16 -13.70 -25.21 6.82
N ASN A 17 -12.81 -24.23 7.00
CA ASN A 17 -12.70 -23.07 6.11
C ASN A 17 -11.79 -23.31 4.89
N GLY A 18 -11.25 -24.53 4.70
CA GLY A 18 -10.35 -24.89 3.60
C GLY A 18 -8.90 -24.45 3.77
N TYR A 19 -8.47 -24.10 4.99
CA TYR A 19 -7.10 -23.67 5.28
C TYR A 19 -6.30 -24.78 5.97
N LYS A 20 -5.05 -24.97 5.52
CA LYS A 20 -4.12 -25.92 6.15
C LYS A 20 -3.27 -25.21 7.19
N LEU A 21 -3.42 -25.60 8.46
CA LEU A 21 -2.60 -25.11 9.58
C LEU A 21 -1.23 -25.80 9.56
N LEU A 22 -0.16 -25.01 9.50
CA LEU A 22 1.23 -25.49 9.56
C LEU A 22 1.84 -25.40 10.97
N THR A 23 1.22 -24.63 11.87
CA THR A 23 1.71 -24.46 13.24
C THR A 23 1.28 -25.64 14.11
N ALA A 24 2.26 -26.30 14.73
CA ALA A 24 2.04 -27.49 15.55
C ALA A 24 1.39 -27.23 16.92
N GLU A 25 1.54 -26.01 17.47
CA GLU A 25 1.05 -25.70 18.82
C GLU A 25 0.41 -24.32 18.90
N TYR A 26 -0.63 -24.19 19.73
CA TYR A 26 -1.27 -22.92 20.05
C TYR A 26 -1.08 -22.53 21.51
N LYS A 27 -0.37 -21.43 21.74
CA LYS A 27 0.02 -20.91 23.06
C LYS A 27 -0.92 -19.81 23.53
N ASN A 28 -1.31 -18.86 22.67
CA ASN A 28 -2.18 -17.75 23.04
C ASN A 28 -2.80 -17.04 21.83
N GLN A 29 -3.80 -16.17 22.09
CA GLN A 29 -4.54 -15.41 21.07
C GLN A 29 -3.71 -14.40 20.27
N LYS A 30 -2.55 -13.97 20.79
CA LYS A 30 -1.63 -13.07 20.10
C LYS A 30 -0.64 -13.83 19.19
N GLN A 31 -0.55 -15.15 19.32
CA GLN A 31 0.33 -15.97 18.50
C GLN A 31 -0.08 -15.88 17.03
N LYS A 32 0.91 -15.65 16.17
CA LYS A 32 0.75 -15.77 14.73
C LYS A 32 0.82 -17.25 14.32
N LEU A 33 -0.16 -17.69 13.56
CA LEU A 33 -0.27 -19.04 13.02
C LEU A 33 0.06 -19.02 11.54
N ASN A 34 0.83 -20.01 11.09
CA ASN A 34 1.20 -20.21 9.70
C ASN A 34 0.14 -21.06 9.00
N LEU A 35 -0.44 -20.55 7.92
CA LEU A 35 -1.50 -21.20 7.16
C LEU A 35 -1.14 -21.28 5.67
N ILE A 36 -1.69 -22.29 5.00
CA ILE A 36 -1.79 -22.34 3.52
C ILE A 36 -3.26 -22.17 3.16
N CYS A 37 -3.56 -21.19 2.30
CA CYS A 37 -4.93 -20.98 1.80
C CYS A 37 -5.31 -22.00 0.72
N PRO A 38 -6.60 -22.13 0.33
CA PRO A 38 -7.03 -23.02 -0.74
C PRO A 38 -6.25 -22.84 -2.06
N ASN A 39 -5.83 -21.61 -2.38
CA ASN A 39 -5.03 -21.29 -3.56
C ASN A 39 -3.51 -21.53 -3.38
N GLY A 40 -3.09 -22.29 -2.37
CA GLY A 40 -1.69 -22.66 -2.14
C GLY A 40 -0.78 -21.57 -1.55
N HIS A 41 -1.28 -20.37 -1.25
CA HIS A 41 -0.46 -19.31 -0.67
C HIS A 41 -0.20 -19.50 0.83
N SER A 42 1.07 -19.47 1.21
CA SER A 42 1.49 -19.41 2.62
C SER A 42 1.37 -17.99 3.19
N TYR A 43 0.74 -17.84 4.35
CA TYR A 43 0.67 -16.56 5.07
C TYR A 43 0.47 -16.77 6.58
N THR A 44 0.66 -15.69 7.34
CA THR A 44 0.54 -15.73 8.81
C THR A 44 -0.65 -14.90 9.30
N VAL A 45 -1.41 -15.41 10.27
CA VAL A 45 -2.56 -14.71 10.87
C VAL A 45 -2.74 -15.13 12.33
N THR A 46 -3.31 -14.27 13.18
CA THR A 46 -3.74 -14.68 14.52
C THR A 46 -5.12 -15.33 14.44
N PHE A 47 -5.45 -16.23 15.36
CA PHE A 47 -6.77 -16.89 15.37
C PHE A 47 -7.92 -15.87 15.46
N ASN A 48 -7.80 -14.86 16.33
CA ASN A 48 -8.80 -13.80 16.46
C ASN A 48 -8.98 -13.00 15.15
N ASN A 49 -7.89 -12.66 14.44
CA ASN A 49 -7.99 -11.95 13.18
C ASN A 49 -8.65 -12.82 12.09
N PHE A 50 -8.32 -14.12 12.06
CA PHE A 50 -8.97 -15.05 11.14
C PHE A 50 -10.48 -15.13 11.42
N LYS A 51 -10.90 -15.22 12.69
CA LYS A 51 -12.34 -15.16 13.03
C LYS A 51 -13.02 -13.86 12.60
N ARG A 52 -12.28 -12.74 12.57
CA ARG A 52 -12.77 -11.43 12.09
C ARG A 52 -12.79 -11.28 10.56
N GLY A 53 -12.41 -12.31 9.80
CA GLY A 53 -12.41 -12.28 8.34
C GLY A 53 -11.06 -11.94 7.70
N ASP A 54 -9.96 -11.89 8.45
CA ASP A 54 -8.63 -11.82 7.82
C ASP A 54 -8.34 -13.16 7.12
N ARG A 55 -8.10 -13.08 5.82
CA ARG A 55 -7.78 -14.20 4.93
C ARG A 55 -6.46 -13.94 4.21
N CYS A 56 -6.09 -14.85 3.31
CA CYS A 56 -4.88 -14.71 2.53
C CYS A 56 -4.83 -13.36 1.80
N ASN A 57 -3.81 -12.56 2.11
CA ASN A 57 -3.64 -11.21 1.58
C ASN A 57 -3.35 -11.17 0.06
N LYS A 58 -2.87 -12.28 -0.52
CA LYS A 58 -2.73 -12.46 -1.96
C LYS A 58 -4.10 -12.70 -2.60
N CYS A 59 -4.91 -13.58 -2.03
CA CYS A 59 -6.26 -13.87 -2.55
C CYS A 59 -7.23 -12.69 -2.36
N SER A 60 -7.15 -12.01 -1.23
CA SER A 60 -8.10 -10.96 -0.87
C SER A 60 -7.78 -9.59 -1.49
N GLY A 61 -6.76 -9.49 -2.34
CA GLY A 61 -6.31 -8.22 -2.92
C GLY A 61 -5.82 -7.17 -1.91
N LYS A 62 -5.75 -7.48 -0.60
CA LYS A 62 -5.41 -6.51 0.47
C LYS A 62 -4.03 -5.86 0.29
N ARG A 63 -3.15 -6.45 -0.54
CA ARG A 63 -1.84 -5.87 -0.91
C ARG A 63 -1.90 -4.90 -2.09
N GLN A 64 -2.88 -5.03 -2.98
CA GLN A 64 -3.06 -4.18 -4.16
C GLN A 64 -4.19 -3.19 -3.88
N ARG A 65 -3.86 -2.12 -3.15
CA ARG A 65 -4.84 -1.08 -2.78
C ARG A 65 -5.27 -0.20 -3.96
N PHE A 66 -4.46 -0.17 -5.02
CA PHE A 66 -4.70 0.61 -6.22
C PHE A 66 -4.59 -0.31 -7.43
N THR A 67 -5.46 -0.12 -8.39
CA THR A 67 -5.39 -0.71 -9.71
C THR A 67 -4.34 0.00 -10.56
N LYS A 68 -3.88 -0.65 -11.62
CA LYS A 68 -2.97 -0.03 -12.60
C LYS A 68 -3.55 1.27 -13.18
N SER A 69 -4.86 1.28 -13.48
CA SER A 69 -5.56 2.44 -14.04
C SER A 69 -5.55 3.63 -13.08
N GLU A 70 -5.84 3.40 -11.80
CA GLU A 70 -5.80 4.47 -10.78
C GLU A 70 -4.38 5.04 -10.61
N VAL A 71 -3.37 4.18 -10.69
CA VAL A 71 -1.98 4.62 -10.62
C VAL A 71 -1.62 5.46 -11.85
N ASN A 72 -2.00 5.03 -13.06
CA ASN A 72 -1.78 5.80 -14.29
C ASN A 72 -2.42 7.19 -14.20
N GLN A 73 -3.71 7.25 -13.83
CA GLN A 73 -4.44 8.50 -13.66
C GLN A 73 -3.72 9.44 -12.68
N TRP A 74 -3.20 8.90 -11.56
CA TRP A 74 -2.48 9.70 -10.57
C TRP A 74 -1.23 10.39 -11.14
N PHE A 75 -0.51 9.74 -12.06
CA PHE A 75 0.62 10.34 -12.75
C PHE A 75 0.16 11.37 -13.79
N GLU A 76 -0.87 11.06 -14.57
CA GLU A 76 -1.42 11.93 -15.61
C GLU A 76 -1.96 13.26 -15.04
N ASP A 77 -2.70 13.20 -13.92
CA ASP A 77 -3.20 14.37 -13.19
C ASP A 77 -2.07 15.32 -12.73
N ARG A 78 -0.84 14.83 -12.70
CA ARG A 78 0.38 15.56 -12.32
C ARG A 78 1.29 15.79 -13.51
N TYR A 79 0.78 15.71 -14.73
CA TYR A 79 1.55 15.90 -15.97
C TYR A 79 2.79 15.01 -16.04
N CYS A 80 2.74 13.83 -15.43
CA CYS A 80 3.80 12.83 -15.43
C CYS A 80 3.30 11.58 -16.16
N LYS A 81 4.22 10.77 -16.69
CA LYS A 81 3.88 9.56 -17.45
C LYS A 81 4.45 8.32 -16.79
N LEU A 82 3.60 7.37 -16.41
CA LEU A 82 4.06 6.07 -15.91
C LEU A 82 4.57 5.22 -17.09
N ILE A 83 5.81 4.73 -16.99
CA ILE A 83 6.45 3.92 -18.04
C ILE A 83 6.27 2.44 -17.75
N THR A 84 6.35 2.04 -16.48
CA THR A 84 6.14 0.64 -16.08
C THR A 84 4.78 0.14 -16.57
N GLU A 85 4.78 -0.91 -17.40
CA GLU A 85 3.56 -1.48 -18.00
C GLU A 85 2.72 -2.24 -16.96
N GLU A 86 3.34 -3.18 -16.24
CA GLU A 86 2.65 -4.00 -15.25
C GLU A 86 2.75 -3.42 -13.82
N TYR A 87 1.61 -3.27 -13.15
CA TYR A 87 1.54 -2.82 -11.75
C TYR A 87 1.08 -3.94 -10.82
N LEU A 88 2.03 -4.50 -10.08
CA LEU A 88 1.82 -5.59 -9.14
C LEU A 88 1.34 -5.08 -7.78
N ASN A 89 1.99 -4.03 -7.25
CA ASN A 89 1.66 -3.47 -5.94
C ASN A 89 2.36 -2.12 -5.67
N GLN A 90 1.94 -1.45 -4.59
CA GLN A 90 2.45 -0.12 -4.21
C GLN A 90 3.93 -0.06 -3.79
N ARG A 91 4.55 -1.21 -3.49
CA ARG A 91 5.97 -1.32 -3.10
C ARG A 91 6.87 -1.68 -4.29
N GLN A 92 6.30 -2.01 -5.44
CA GLN A 92 7.05 -2.19 -6.67
C GLN A 92 7.77 -0.87 -7.02
N LEU A 93 9.01 -0.98 -7.47
CA LEU A 93 9.74 0.16 -8.02
C LEU A 93 9.16 0.48 -9.40
N LEU A 94 8.63 1.69 -9.55
CA LEU A 94 8.03 2.17 -10.78
C LEU A 94 9.00 3.11 -11.50
N GLU A 95 9.09 2.96 -12.80
CA GLU A 95 9.78 3.87 -13.71
C GLU A 95 8.76 4.79 -14.36
N TYR A 96 9.05 6.08 -14.34
CA TYR A 96 8.12 7.10 -14.83
C TYR A 96 8.86 8.35 -15.27
N GLN A 97 8.20 9.16 -16.08
CA GLN A 97 8.70 10.42 -16.61
C GLN A 97 8.06 11.59 -15.85
N CYS A 98 8.89 12.48 -15.33
CA CYS A 98 8.46 13.74 -14.73
C CYS A 98 7.93 14.71 -15.80
N LYS A 99 7.14 15.73 -15.42
CA LYS A 99 6.66 16.80 -16.30
C LYS A 99 7.75 17.53 -17.12
N CYS A 100 8.98 17.58 -16.61
CA CYS A 100 10.13 18.14 -17.34
C CYS A 100 10.80 17.15 -18.31
N GLY A 101 10.26 15.94 -18.47
CA GLY A 101 10.82 14.88 -19.32
C GLY A 101 11.84 13.97 -18.63
N LYS A 102 12.29 14.28 -17.41
CA LYS A 102 13.30 13.49 -16.68
C LYS A 102 12.75 12.12 -16.25
N LEU A 103 13.50 11.07 -16.53
CA LEU A 103 13.19 9.70 -16.09
C LEU A 103 13.56 9.51 -14.62
N LEU A 104 12.64 8.93 -13.85
CA LEU A 104 12.76 8.73 -12.41
C LEU A 104 12.28 7.34 -12.03
N LYS A 105 12.74 6.87 -10.86
CA LYS A 105 12.33 5.60 -10.28
C LYS A 105 11.93 5.78 -8.82
N ASN A 106 10.75 5.29 -8.44
CA ASN A 106 10.30 5.30 -7.05
C ASN A 106 9.14 4.32 -6.83
N THR A 107 8.83 4.00 -5.58
CA THR A 107 7.63 3.20 -5.26
C THR A 107 6.39 4.08 -5.17
N PHE A 108 5.24 3.56 -5.60
CA PHE A 108 3.98 4.31 -5.49
C PHE A 108 3.64 4.67 -4.04
N GLN A 109 3.94 3.79 -3.08
CA GLN A 109 3.75 4.06 -1.65
C GLN A 109 4.54 5.30 -1.20
N ARG A 110 5.79 5.47 -1.64
CA ARG A 110 6.60 6.65 -1.29
C ARG A 110 6.08 7.91 -1.96
N LEU A 111 5.80 7.83 -3.26
CA LEU A 111 5.29 8.97 -4.04
C LEU A 111 3.97 9.49 -3.47
N ARG A 112 3.04 8.60 -3.15
CA ARG A 112 1.71 8.98 -2.64
C ARG A 112 1.73 9.45 -1.18
N ASN A 113 2.46 8.78 -0.30
CA ASN A 113 2.35 9.04 1.14
C ASN A 113 3.37 10.06 1.66
N PHE A 114 4.57 10.10 1.08
CA PHE A 114 5.67 10.92 1.62
C PHE A 114 5.95 12.12 0.73
N CYS A 115 6.20 11.91 -0.56
CA CYS A 115 6.44 13.02 -1.48
C CYS A 115 5.15 13.81 -1.78
N LYS A 116 4.02 13.09 -1.95
CA LYS A 116 2.73 13.58 -2.46
C LYS A 116 2.79 14.10 -3.92
N ASP A 117 3.91 13.91 -4.59
CA ASP A 117 4.17 14.29 -5.97
C ASP A 117 5.17 13.32 -6.63
N PRO A 118 5.20 13.24 -7.98
CA PRO A 118 6.11 12.42 -8.74
C PRO A 118 7.34 13.22 -9.19
N TYR A 119 7.48 14.49 -8.82
CA TYR A 119 8.39 15.40 -9.50
C TYR A 119 9.86 15.14 -9.16
N CYS A 120 10.74 15.49 -10.10
CA CYS A 120 12.16 15.55 -9.81
C CYS A 120 12.45 16.67 -8.80
N LEU A 121 13.63 16.62 -8.17
CA LEU A 121 14.04 17.64 -7.20
C LEU A 121 14.06 19.05 -7.81
N ASP A 122 14.45 19.16 -9.07
CA ASP A 122 14.54 20.44 -9.78
C ASP A 122 13.14 21.06 -9.96
N CYS A 123 12.18 20.28 -10.47
CA CYS A 123 10.79 20.70 -10.58
C CYS A 123 10.19 21.07 -9.21
N ARG A 124 10.43 20.28 -8.16
CA ARG A 124 9.94 20.62 -6.81
C ARG A 124 10.47 21.94 -6.30
N ARG A 125 11.78 22.18 -6.49
CA ARG A 125 12.41 23.44 -6.07
C ARG A 125 11.86 24.62 -6.83
N ASN A 126 11.65 24.47 -8.15
CA ASN A 126 11.11 25.53 -8.98
C ASN A 126 9.65 25.83 -8.64
N ASP A 127 8.80 24.81 -8.47
CA ASP A 127 7.39 24.99 -8.06
C ASP A 127 7.30 25.71 -6.70
N THR A 128 8.19 25.38 -5.75
CA THR A 128 8.22 26.06 -4.44
C THR A 128 8.65 27.53 -4.55
N LYS A 129 9.62 27.84 -5.42
CA LYS A 129 10.05 29.23 -5.67
C LYS A 129 8.93 30.05 -6.29
N GLU A 130 8.22 29.46 -7.26
CA GLU A 130 7.11 30.12 -7.95
C GLU A 130 5.94 30.36 -6.99
N GLN A 131 5.58 29.37 -6.16
CA GLN A 131 4.53 29.56 -5.15
C GLN A 131 4.87 30.72 -4.20
N ARG A 132 6.12 30.82 -3.72
CA ARG A 132 6.55 31.94 -2.86
C ARG A 132 6.44 33.30 -3.54
N ARG A 133 6.69 33.36 -4.85
CA ARG A 133 6.55 34.59 -5.65
C ARG A 133 5.09 35.00 -5.73
N ILE A 134 4.20 34.05 -6.04
CA ILE A 134 2.74 34.26 -6.08
C ILE A 134 2.22 34.69 -4.70
N ASP A 135 2.61 33.99 -3.63
CA ASP A 135 2.19 34.30 -2.26
C ASP A 135 2.64 35.72 -1.85
N ALA A 136 3.85 36.13 -2.26
CA ALA A 136 4.35 37.48 -2.00
C ALA A 136 3.59 38.55 -2.81
N GLU A 137 3.33 38.31 -4.10
CA GLU A 137 2.51 39.19 -4.94
C GLU A 137 1.08 39.34 -4.37
N GLU A 138 0.47 38.24 -3.93
CA GLU A 138 -0.86 38.23 -3.31
C GLU A 138 -0.85 39.01 -1.99
N LEU A 139 0.15 38.79 -1.12
CA LEU A 139 0.30 39.53 0.13
C LEU A 139 0.45 41.03 -0.13
N MET A 140 1.28 41.41 -1.10
CA MET A 140 1.47 42.81 -1.47
C MET A 140 0.17 43.42 -2.00
N SER A 141 -0.61 42.71 -2.81
CA SER A 141 -1.91 43.22 -3.29
C SER A 141 -2.91 43.54 -2.16
N LYS A 142 -2.80 42.84 -1.03
CA LYS A 142 -3.67 43.01 0.15
C LYS A 142 -3.23 44.12 1.11
N ILE A 143 -1.98 44.61 1.00
CA ILE A 143 -1.43 45.65 1.89
C ILE A 143 -1.70 47.06 1.35
N TRP A 144 -1.88 47.21 0.03
CA TRP A 144 -2.04 48.51 -0.64
C TRP A 144 -3.51 48.92 -0.85
N PHE A 145 -4.45 48.27 -0.14
CA PHE A 145 -5.87 48.63 0.05
C PHE A 145 -6.21 48.54 1.53
#